data_AF-A0A0G0JCE6-F1
#
_entry.id   AF-A0A0G0JCE6-F1
#
_cell.length_a   1.000
_cell.length_b   1.000
_cell.length_c   1.000
_cell.angle_alpha   90.00
_cell.angle_beta   90.00
_cell.angle_gamma   90.00
#
_symmetry.space_group_name_H-M   'P 1'
#
loop_
_entity.id
_entity.type
_entity.pdbx_description
1 polymer ?
#
loop_
_entity_poly.entity_id
_entity_poly.type
_entity_poly.pdbx_seq_one_letter_code
_entity_poly.pdbx_strand_id
1 'polypeptide(L)'
;MKKVLILFILIMTFFSLDQVRAIECSTNVQLKTQQEIDEFDNQCVKPLRNQINTLSQQIQYMNNQIYLTTVQIRQTEQKITSTEKEINVLGSRIEGLDESLTNLSVLLIQKIIKDYKQRSVSLFGLLLDSQNASDLLSKIKYVKTARDKNQKFLVQVQEAKSNFEEQKLLREEKKTELDRLTQTLTAQQESLNSQKTQKQKLLTDTQNDESTYQRLLQQARTQLAGFKSFVSSVGAGIISANQFGTGSDGSYYSQRDARWANQTIGYSSENILNVGCLLTSVAIIGKKYGSDVTPSNIASDTNRFWGSTAYMNLPWTGVAGRSYSSIGSDSNSITQELNNGNYVIVGVGGCASGGSHFVVLTKKDGDDYIMHDPIYGPDIKFSSHYSNICSAATFK
;
A
#
# COMPACT_ATOMS: atom_id res chain seq x y z
N MET A 1 33.29 -26.65 54.31
CA MET A 1 33.70 -26.69 52.89
C MET A 1 32.46 -26.62 51.98
N LYS A 2 31.84 -25.44 51.84
CA LYS A 2 30.53 -25.28 51.15
C LYS A 2 30.37 -23.95 50.41
N LYS A 3 31.46 -23.24 50.11
CA LYS A 3 31.41 -21.90 49.49
C LYS A 3 32.23 -21.73 48.20
N VAL A 4 32.87 -22.78 47.69
CA VAL A 4 33.74 -22.69 46.49
C VAL A 4 33.09 -23.31 45.23
N LEU A 5 31.94 -23.99 45.34
CA LEU A 5 31.31 -24.68 44.22
C LEU A 5 30.18 -23.89 43.50
N ILE A 6 30.01 -22.60 43.80
CA ILE A 6 28.95 -21.76 43.20
C ILE A 6 29.53 -20.72 42.22
N LEU A 7 30.85 -20.60 42.10
CA LEU A 7 31.52 -19.66 41.19
C LEU A 7 31.98 -20.30 39.86
N PHE A 8 31.48 -21.50 39.52
CA PHE A 8 31.79 -22.18 38.25
C PHE A 8 30.54 -22.54 37.43
N ILE A 9 29.34 -22.21 37.92
CA ILE A 9 28.04 -22.46 37.25
C ILE A 9 27.36 -21.14 36.84
N LEU A 10 28.10 -20.02 36.80
CA LEU A 10 27.58 -18.72 36.35
C LEU A 10 28.34 -18.12 35.14
N ILE A 11 29.07 -18.94 34.39
CA ILE A 11 29.80 -18.53 33.16
C ILE A 11 29.43 -19.44 31.95
N MET A 12 28.38 -20.26 32.05
CA MET A 12 27.98 -21.22 30.99
C MET A 12 26.55 -21.04 30.45
N THR A 13 25.88 -19.92 30.72
CA THR A 13 24.49 -19.70 30.24
C THR A 13 24.24 -18.33 29.60
N PHE A 14 25.26 -17.72 28.98
CA PHE A 14 25.08 -16.47 28.23
C PHE A 14 25.96 -16.40 26.99
N PHE A 15 25.97 -17.44 26.15
CA PHE A 15 26.48 -17.33 24.79
C PHE A 15 25.74 -18.30 23.86
N SER A 16 24.40 -18.24 23.84
CA SER A 16 23.69 -18.47 22.59
C SER A 16 23.88 -17.20 21.76
N LEU A 17 25.06 -17.05 21.14
CA LEU A 17 25.14 -16.25 19.93
C LEU A 17 24.23 -16.98 18.94
N ASP A 18 22.99 -16.52 18.82
CA ASP A 18 22.28 -16.67 17.57
C ASP A 18 23.25 -16.15 16.51
N GLN A 19 23.79 -17.06 15.71
CA GLN A 19 24.54 -16.66 14.55
C GLN A 19 23.55 -15.93 13.65
N VAL A 20 23.51 -14.60 13.77
CA VAL A 20 22.94 -13.74 12.75
C VAL A 20 23.82 -13.98 11.53
N ARG A 21 23.37 -14.90 10.68
CA ARG A 21 23.99 -15.15 9.40
C ARG A 21 23.73 -13.90 8.58
N ALA A 22 24.74 -13.05 8.44
CA ALA A 22 24.68 -11.89 7.57
C ALA A 22 24.22 -12.37 6.19
N ILE A 23 23.13 -11.80 5.70
CA ILE A 23 22.61 -12.18 4.39
C ILE A 23 23.52 -11.58 3.33
N GLU A 24 23.92 -12.39 2.35
CA GLU A 24 24.72 -11.88 1.24
C GLU A 24 23.85 -10.94 0.41
N CYS A 25 24.28 -9.69 0.25
CA CYS A 25 23.58 -8.68 -0.56
C CYS A 25 23.80 -8.91 -2.06
N SER A 26 23.37 -10.07 -2.53
CA SER A 26 23.45 -10.50 -3.91
C SER A 26 22.08 -10.99 -4.39
N THR A 27 21.74 -10.65 -5.64
CA THR A 27 20.47 -11.02 -6.26
C THR A 27 20.40 -12.49 -6.67
N ASN A 28 21.46 -13.27 -6.45
CA ASN A 28 21.51 -14.72 -6.70
C ASN A 28 21.09 -15.56 -5.47
N VAL A 29 20.94 -14.95 -4.30
CA VAL A 29 20.44 -15.62 -3.09
C VAL A 29 19.00 -16.08 -3.37
N GLN A 30 18.54 -17.15 -2.71
CA GLN A 30 17.15 -17.59 -2.79
C GLN A 30 16.46 -17.33 -1.46
N LEU A 31 15.75 -16.20 -1.37
CA LEU A 31 14.91 -15.87 -0.22
C LEU A 31 13.62 -16.71 -0.27
N LYS A 32 13.33 -17.47 0.78
CA LYS A 32 12.18 -18.40 0.84
C LYS A 32 11.15 -17.97 1.87
N THR A 33 11.58 -17.39 2.98
CA THR A 33 10.74 -17.00 4.12
C THR A 33 10.50 -15.49 4.16
N GLN A 34 9.46 -15.06 4.88
CA GLN A 34 9.22 -13.63 5.12
C GLN A 34 10.37 -13.00 5.92
N GLN A 35 10.93 -13.74 6.88
CA GLN A 35 12.05 -13.28 7.69
C GLN A 35 13.29 -12.97 6.83
N GLU A 36 13.63 -13.83 5.87
CA GLU A 36 14.76 -13.59 4.95
C GLU A 36 14.52 -12.38 4.04
N ILE A 37 13.28 -12.11 3.64
CA ILE A 37 12.90 -10.91 2.88
C ILE A 37 13.09 -9.65 3.71
N ASP A 38 12.60 -9.67 4.95
CA ASP A 38 12.71 -8.52 5.86
C ASP A 38 14.18 -8.26 6.23
N GLU A 39 14.97 -9.33 6.39
CA GLU A 39 16.41 -9.25 6.62
C GLU A 39 17.15 -8.67 5.41
N PHE A 40 16.83 -9.12 4.19
CA PHE A 40 17.40 -8.56 2.97
C PHE A 40 17.05 -7.07 2.81
N ASP A 41 15.81 -6.67 3.07
CA ASP A 41 15.40 -5.26 3.02
C ASP A 41 16.20 -4.41 4.02
N ASN A 42 16.33 -4.89 5.26
CA ASN A 42 17.03 -4.18 6.32
C ASN A 42 18.55 -4.12 6.14
N GLN A 43 19.17 -5.17 5.59
CA GLN A 43 20.63 -5.24 5.43
C GLN A 43 21.12 -4.73 4.06
N CYS A 44 20.34 -4.92 3.00
CA CYS A 44 20.82 -4.74 1.62
C CYS A 44 20.14 -3.60 0.84
N VAL A 45 18.96 -3.14 1.27
CA VAL A 45 18.23 -2.06 0.60
C VAL A 45 18.34 -0.77 1.41
N LYS A 46 17.82 -0.77 2.64
CA LYS A 46 17.68 0.43 3.47
C LYS A 46 19.02 1.15 3.73
N PRO A 47 20.14 0.45 4.01
CA PRO A 47 21.42 1.12 4.24
C PRO A 47 21.95 1.81 2.99
N LEU A 48 21.84 1.16 1.82
CA LEU A 48 22.29 1.72 0.55
C LEU A 48 21.55 3.01 0.21
N ARG A 49 20.24 3.10 0.51
CA ARG A 49 19.42 4.29 0.23
C ARG A 49 20.07 5.61 0.69
N ASN A 50 20.73 5.60 1.84
CA ASN A 50 21.35 6.80 2.43
C ASN A 50 22.81 6.99 2.03
N GLN A 51 23.41 6.04 1.30
CA GLN A 51 24.84 6.01 0.98
C GLN A 51 25.13 6.13 -0.52
N ILE A 52 24.10 6.27 -1.36
CA ILE A 52 24.25 6.39 -2.81
C ILE A 52 25.00 7.67 -3.16
N ASN A 53 26.19 7.49 -3.73
CA ASN A 53 27.04 8.55 -4.23
C ASN A 53 27.57 8.28 -5.64
N THR A 54 27.52 7.04 -6.13
CA THR A 54 27.99 6.66 -7.47
C THR A 54 26.90 6.02 -8.31
N LEU A 55 27.07 5.99 -9.63
CA LEU A 55 26.15 5.33 -10.54
C LEU A 55 26.03 3.84 -10.22
N SER A 56 27.16 3.19 -9.90
CA SER A 56 27.21 1.79 -9.52
C SER A 56 26.36 1.49 -8.28
N GLN A 57 26.49 2.32 -7.23
CA GLN A 57 25.68 2.18 -6.01
C GLN A 57 24.19 2.41 -6.28
N GLN A 58 23.85 3.39 -7.11
CA GLN A 58 22.47 3.66 -7.51
C GLN A 58 21.85 2.48 -8.27
N ILE A 59 22.61 1.87 -9.19
CA ILE A 59 22.19 0.68 -9.94
C ILE A 59 22.05 -0.52 -8.99
N GLN A 60 22.98 -0.71 -8.05
CA GLN A 60 22.91 -1.78 -7.05
C GLN A 60 21.66 -1.65 -6.19
N TYR A 61 21.36 -0.46 -5.68
CA TYR A 61 20.14 -0.19 -4.92
C TYR A 61 18.88 -0.54 -5.73
N MET A 62 18.80 -0.10 -6.99
CA MET A 62 17.66 -0.42 -7.86
C MET A 62 17.57 -1.92 -8.16
N ASN A 63 18.69 -2.62 -8.35
CA ASN A 63 18.70 -4.08 -8.53
C ASN A 63 18.18 -4.81 -7.29
N ASN A 64 18.61 -4.40 -6.10
CA ASN A 64 18.16 -4.98 -4.84
C ASN A 64 16.66 -4.76 -4.63
N GLN A 65 16.13 -3.58 -4.99
CA GLN A 65 14.70 -3.28 -4.96
C GLN A 65 13.88 -4.14 -5.93
N ILE A 66 14.33 -4.24 -7.18
CA ILE A 66 13.70 -5.09 -8.21
C ILE A 66 13.70 -6.54 -7.75
N TYR A 67 14.81 -7.02 -7.21
CA TYR A 67 14.94 -8.38 -6.71
C TYR A 67 14.00 -8.64 -5.53
N LEU A 68 13.98 -7.76 -4.53
CA LEU A 68 13.10 -7.85 -3.36
C LEU A 68 11.63 -7.93 -3.79
N THR A 69 11.20 -7.01 -4.66
CA THR A 69 9.83 -6.96 -5.17
C THR A 69 9.49 -8.22 -5.97
N THR A 70 10.44 -8.74 -6.78
CA THR A 70 10.27 -9.98 -7.54
C THR A 70 10.08 -11.20 -6.62
N VAL A 71 10.81 -11.29 -5.52
CA VAL A 71 10.65 -12.36 -4.54
C VAL A 71 9.30 -12.24 -3.83
N GLN A 72 8.90 -11.04 -3.44
CA GLN A 72 7.59 -10.79 -2.81
C GLN A 72 6.43 -11.20 -3.73
N ILE A 73 6.52 -10.88 -5.02
CA ILE A 73 5.55 -11.33 -6.04
C ILE A 73 5.44 -12.86 -6.05
N ARG A 74 6.56 -13.57 -6.12
CA ARG A 74 6.57 -15.05 -6.13
C ARG A 74 5.93 -15.63 -4.88
N GLN A 75 6.16 -15.03 -3.71
CA GLN A 75 5.51 -15.47 -2.47
C GLN A 75 4.01 -15.20 -2.47
N THR A 76 3.57 -14.05 -2.97
CA THR A 76 2.14 -13.73 -3.11
C THR A 76 1.47 -14.71 -4.08
N GLU A 77 2.09 -15.01 -5.22
CA GLU A 77 1.61 -15.99 -6.20
C GLU A 77 1.46 -17.39 -5.57
N GLN A 78 2.45 -17.85 -4.79
CA GLN A 78 2.37 -19.12 -4.07
C GLN A 78 1.21 -19.15 -3.05
N LYS A 79 1.00 -18.05 -2.32
CA LYS A 79 -0.12 -17.92 -1.37
C LYS A 79 -1.46 -17.94 -2.09
N ILE A 80 -1.57 -17.29 -3.25
CA ILE A 80 -2.76 -17.33 -4.11
C ILE A 80 -3.05 -18.77 -4.52
N THR A 81 -2.08 -19.48 -5.11
CA THR A 81 -2.26 -20.88 -5.53
C THR A 81 -2.66 -21.80 -4.37
N SER A 82 -2.06 -21.61 -3.18
CA SER A 82 -2.43 -22.38 -1.97
C SER A 82 -3.86 -22.08 -1.55
N THR A 83 -4.25 -20.80 -1.52
CA THR A 83 -5.59 -20.36 -1.12
C THR A 83 -6.66 -20.85 -2.09
N GLU A 84 -6.41 -20.80 -3.40
CA GLU A 84 -7.29 -21.36 -4.42
C GLU A 84 -7.50 -22.87 -4.22
N LYS A 85 -6.42 -23.59 -3.91
CA LYS A 85 -6.51 -25.03 -3.60
C LYS A 85 -7.34 -25.29 -2.34
N GLU A 86 -7.16 -24.50 -1.29
CA GLU A 86 -7.97 -24.58 -0.06
C GLU A 86 -9.46 -24.32 -0.35
N ILE A 87 -9.77 -23.28 -1.14
CA ILE A 87 -11.14 -22.97 -1.56
C ILE A 87 -11.77 -24.14 -2.33
N ASN A 88 -11.02 -24.77 -3.25
CA ASN A 88 -11.49 -25.91 -4.02
C ASN A 88 -11.78 -27.12 -3.12
N VAL A 89 -10.87 -27.43 -2.18
CA VAL A 89 -11.08 -28.52 -1.20
C VAL A 89 -12.30 -28.24 -0.32
N LEU A 90 -12.48 -27.00 0.14
CA LEU A 90 -13.67 -26.59 0.91
C LEU A 90 -14.93 -26.72 0.06
N GLY A 91 -14.88 -26.36 -1.22
CA GLY A 91 -15.97 -26.54 -2.18
C GLY A 91 -16.44 -27.99 -2.25
N SER A 92 -15.53 -28.92 -2.52
CA SER A 92 -15.86 -30.36 -2.58
C SER A 92 -16.36 -30.92 -1.24
N ARG A 93 -15.84 -30.42 -0.10
CA ARG A 93 -16.34 -30.81 1.23
C ARG A 93 -17.76 -30.31 1.48
N ILE A 94 -18.07 -29.09 1.09
CA ILE A 94 -19.41 -28.49 1.20
C ILE A 94 -20.40 -29.28 0.35
N GLU A 95 -20.04 -29.67 -0.87
CA GLU A 95 -20.88 -30.51 -1.74
C GLU A 95 -21.22 -31.85 -1.09
N GLY A 96 -20.22 -32.57 -0.56
CA GLY A 96 -20.47 -33.84 0.15
C GLY A 96 -21.30 -33.68 1.44
N LEU A 97 -21.13 -32.56 2.15
CA LEU A 97 -21.95 -32.22 3.33
C LEU A 97 -23.39 -31.86 2.93
N ASP A 98 -23.60 -31.19 1.79
CA ASP A 98 -24.93 -30.83 1.26
C ASP A 98 -25.73 -32.08 0.87
N GLU A 99 -25.09 -33.02 0.17
CA GLU A 99 -25.69 -34.32 -0.17
C GLU A 99 -26.06 -35.11 1.10
N SER A 100 -25.14 -35.15 2.07
CA SER A 100 -25.37 -35.81 3.36
C SER A 100 -26.53 -35.17 4.12
N LEU A 101 -26.57 -33.84 4.20
CA LEU A 101 -27.62 -33.10 4.89
C LEU A 101 -28.97 -33.25 4.18
N THR A 102 -28.98 -33.32 2.85
CA THR A 102 -30.18 -33.61 2.04
C THR A 102 -30.72 -35.00 2.36
N ASN A 103 -29.87 -36.02 2.34
CA ASN A 103 -30.25 -37.39 2.68
C ASN A 103 -30.76 -37.50 4.13
N LEU A 104 -30.07 -36.87 5.07
CA LEU A 104 -30.50 -36.81 6.47
C LEU A 104 -31.85 -36.09 6.63
N SER A 105 -32.09 -35.01 5.88
CA SER A 105 -33.35 -34.28 5.90
C SER A 105 -34.53 -35.11 5.37
N VAL A 106 -34.32 -35.85 4.27
CA VAL A 106 -35.34 -36.77 3.73
C VAL A 106 -35.67 -37.88 4.73
N LEU A 107 -34.64 -38.50 5.33
CA LEU A 107 -34.83 -39.53 6.36
C LEU A 107 -35.54 -38.98 7.59
N LEU A 108 -35.22 -37.75 8.00
CA LEU A 108 -35.89 -37.07 9.11
C LEU A 108 -37.38 -36.87 8.83
N ILE A 109 -37.73 -36.37 7.64
CA ILE A 109 -39.13 -36.17 7.23
C ILE A 109 -39.89 -37.51 7.20
N GLN A 110 -39.31 -38.55 6.59
CA GLN A 110 -39.91 -39.89 6.56
C GLN A 110 -40.19 -40.42 7.96
N LYS A 111 -39.26 -40.19 8.89
CA LYS A 111 -39.38 -40.63 10.27
C LYS A 111 -40.44 -39.84 11.04
N ILE A 112 -40.50 -38.53 10.87
CA ILE A 112 -41.56 -37.67 11.44
C ILE A 112 -42.95 -38.15 10.97
N ILE A 113 -43.11 -38.44 9.67
CA ILE A 113 -44.37 -38.94 9.11
C ILE A 113 -44.73 -40.30 9.72
N LYS A 114 -43.77 -41.22 9.81
CA LYS A 114 -43.99 -42.56 10.39
C LYS A 114 -44.35 -42.47 11.88
N ASP A 115 -43.61 -41.68 12.65
CA ASP A 115 -43.88 -41.45 14.07
C ASP A 115 -45.25 -40.79 14.29
N TYR A 116 -45.66 -39.85 13.42
CA TYR A 116 -47.01 -39.27 13.45
C TYR A 116 -48.11 -40.31 13.19
N LYS A 117 -47.92 -41.18 12.18
CA LYS A 117 -48.86 -42.29 11.90
C LYS A 117 -48.92 -43.32 13.03
N GLN A 118 -47.84 -43.46 13.80
CA GLN A 118 -47.71 -44.43 14.90
C GLN A 118 -48.02 -43.82 16.29
N ARG A 119 -48.42 -42.55 16.36
CA ARG A 119 -48.58 -41.78 17.61
C ARG A 119 -49.72 -42.26 18.52
N SER A 120 -50.45 -43.31 18.15
CA SER A 120 -51.64 -43.79 18.86
C SER A 120 -51.41 -44.90 19.91
N VAL A 121 -50.18 -45.41 20.11
CA VAL A 121 -49.98 -46.50 21.09
C VAL A 121 -49.58 -45.95 22.47
N SER A 122 -50.59 -45.71 23.32
CA SER A 122 -50.42 -45.47 24.76
C SER A 122 -49.68 -46.64 25.43
N LEU A 123 -48.91 -46.42 26.51
CA LEU A 123 -48.34 -47.52 27.31
C LEU A 123 -49.42 -48.50 27.79
N PHE A 124 -50.63 -48.00 28.06
CA PHE A 124 -51.80 -48.82 28.35
C PHE A 124 -52.29 -49.60 27.12
N GLY A 125 -52.22 -49.01 25.92
CA GLY A 125 -52.53 -49.69 24.66
C GLY A 125 -51.51 -50.77 24.31
N LEU A 126 -50.22 -50.53 24.59
CA LEU A 126 -49.14 -51.52 24.45
C LEU A 126 -49.29 -52.69 25.41
N LEU A 127 -49.82 -52.44 26.60
CA LEU A 127 -50.09 -53.45 27.63
C LEU A 127 -51.29 -54.32 27.23
N LEU A 128 -52.37 -53.71 26.72
CA LEU A 128 -53.56 -54.42 26.23
C LEU A 128 -53.34 -55.18 24.91
N ASP A 129 -52.41 -54.74 24.07
CA ASP A 129 -52.04 -55.37 22.80
C ASP A 129 -50.94 -56.46 22.96
N SER A 130 -50.42 -56.67 24.17
CA SER A 130 -49.35 -57.65 24.41
C SER A 130 -49.89 -59.05 24.69
N GLN A 131 -49.33 -60.07 24.02
CA GLN A 131 -49.80 -61.45 24.18
C GLN A 131 -49.23 -62.14 25.43
N ASN A 132 -48.10 -61.64 25.97
CA ASN A 132 -47.48 -62.11 27.20
C ASN A 132 -46.46 -61.09 27.75
N ALA A 133 -45.91 -61.33 28.94
CA ALA A 133 -44.95 -60.42 29.59
C ALA A 133 -43.63 -60.24 28.82
N SER A 134 -43.19 -61.26 28.07
CA SER A 134 -41.98 -61.18 27.22
C SER A 134 -42.21 -60.28 26.01
N ASP A 135 -43.40 -60.38 25.40
CA ASP A 135 -43.85 -59.53 24.30
C ASP A 135 -43.96 -58.06 24.75
N LEU A 136 -44.58 -57.80 25.91
CA LEU A 136 -44.65 -56.46 26.49
C LEU A 136 -43.26 -55.84 26.74
N LEU A 137 -42.36 -56.59 27.39
CA LEU A 137 -41.00 -56.12 27.66
C LEU A 137 -40.24 -55.82 26.36
N SER A 138 -40.42 -56.65 25.33
CA SER A 138 -39.82 -56.46 24.01
C SER A 138 -40.35 -55.21 23.32
N LYS A 139 -41.67 -54.96 23.37
CA LYS A 139 -42.30 -53.74 22.83
C LYS A 139 -41.83 -52.48 23.58
N ILE A 140 -41.72 -52.52 24.92
CA ILE A 140 -41.17 -51.39 25.72
C ILE A 140 -39.71 -51.11 25.36
N LYS A 141 -38.88 -52.17 25.27
CA LYS A 141 -37.47 -52.07 24.87
C LYS A 141 -37.33 -51.50 23.45
N TYR A 142 -38.21 -51.91 22.54
CA TYR A 142 -38.26 -51.39 21.17
C TYR A 142 -38.56 -49.89 21.15
N VAL A 143 -39.61 -49.43 21.85
CA VAL A 143 -39.96 -48.01 21.93
C VAL A 143 -38.82 -47.17 22.52
N LYS A 144 -38.20 -47.64 23.61
CA LYS A 144 -37.03 -46.96 24.21
C LYS A 144 -35.87 -46.84 23.21
N THR A 145 -35.50 -47.96 22.58
CA THR A 145 -34.43 -47.99 21.57
C THR A 145 -34.74 -47.09 20.38
N ALA A 146 -35.99 -47.04 19.93
CA ALA A 146 -36.42 -46.18 18.84
C ALA A 146 -36.29 -44.69 19.20
N ARG A 147 -36.66 -44.31 20.43
CA ARG A 147 -36.48 -42.95 20.97
C ARG A 147 -35.00 -42.56 21.04
N ASP A 148 -34.16 -43.41 21.61
CA ASP A 148 -32.72 -43.14 21.75
C ASP A 148 -32.06 -42.96 20.37
N LYS A 149 -32.40 -43.83 19.41
CA LYS A 149 -31.93 -43.70 18.01
C LYS A 149 -32.47 -42.43 17.33
N ASN A 150 -33.67 -41.98 17.67
CA ASN A 150 -34.25 -40.74 17.15
C ASN A 150 -33.50 -39.51 17.66
N GLN A 151 -33.24 -39.46 18.95
CA GLN A 151 -32.47 -38.37 19.56
C GLN A 151 -31.05 -38.31 18.98
N LYS A 152 -30.38 -39.47 18.87
CA LYS A 152 -29.05 -39.54 18.25
C LYS A 152 -29.06 -39.06 16.80
N PHE A 153 -30.09 -39.43 16.04
CA PHE A 153 -30.24 -39.01 14.65
C PHE A 153 -30.44 -37.49 14.51
N LEU A 154 -31.27 -36.88 15.37
CA LEU A 154 -31.44 -35.42 15.41
C LEU A 154 -30.12 -34.69 15.71
N VAL A 155 -29.34 -35.21 16.66
CA VAL A 155 -27.99 -34.68 16.96
C VAL A 155 -27.09 -34.76 15.73
N GLN A 156 -27.09 -35.88 15.01
CA GLN A 156 -26.32 -36.03 13.77
C GLN A 156 -26.72 -35.04 12.67
N VAL A 157 -28.02 -34.77 12.50
CA VAL A 157 -28.49 -33.75 11.55
C VAL A 157 -28.01 -32.36 11.96
N GLN A 158 -28.11 -32.03 13.25
CA GLN A 158 -27.67 -30.74 13.77
C GLN A 158 -26.15 -30.55 13.63
N GLU A 159 -25.36 -31.57 13.93
CA GLU A 159 -23.90 -31.56 13.75
C GLU A 159 -23.52 -31.40 12.27
N ALA A 160 -24.17 -32.15 11.37
CA ALA A 160 -23.94 -32.04 9.93
C ALA A 160 -24.26 -30.64 9.41
N LYS A 161 -25.39 -30.05 9.85
CA LYS A 161 -25.77 -28.67 9.52
C LYS A 161 -24.74 -27.67 10.03
N SER A 162 -24.33 -27.79 11.29
CA SER A 162 -23.35 -26.89 11.91
C SER A 162 -22.00 -26.94 11.17
N ASN A 163 -21.50 -28.14 10.85
CA ASN A 163 -20.27 -28.31 10.09
C ASN A 163 -20.38 -27.70 8.68
N PHE A 164 -21.50 -27.92 7.99
CA PHE A 164 -21.76 -27.34 6.69
C PHE A 164 -21.73 -25.80 6.71
N GLU A 165 -22.37 -25.18 7.71
CA GLU A 165 -22.37 -23.73 7.90
C GLU A 165 -20.95 -23.21 8.20
N GLU A 166 -20.18 -23.90 9.04
CA GLU A 166 -18.79 -23.55 9.35
C GLU A 166 -17.87 -23.62 8.12
N GLN A 167 -17.94 -24.71 7.33
CA GLN A 167 -17.15 -24.83 6.11
C GLN A 167 -17.52 -23.76 5.09
N LYS A 168 -18.81 -23.39 4.99
CA LYS A 168 -19.26 -22.29 4.14
C LYS A 168 -18.64 -20.96 4.57
N LEU A 169 -18.67 -20.64 5.86
CA LEU A 169 -18.06 -19.41 6.39
C LEU A 169 -16.55 -19.36 6.09
N LEU A 170 -15.83 -20.45 6.40
CA LEU A 170 -14.39 -20.54 6.14
C LEU A 170 -14.06 -20.35 4.64
N ARG A 171 -14.90 -20.86 3.73
CA ARG A 171 -14.70 -20.67 2.29
C ARG A 171 -14.87 -19.20 1.88
N GLU A 172 -15.86 -18.49 2.44
CA GLU A 172 -16.06 -17.07 2.13
C GLU A 172 -14.95 -16.18 2.73
N GLU A 173 -14.42 -16.53 3.91
CA GLU A 173 -13.21 -15.90 4.46
C GLU A 173 -12.00 -16.09 3.51
N LYS A 174 -11.81 -17.32 3.00
CA LYS A 174 -10.71 -17.63 2.08
C LYS A 174 -10.84 -16.92 0.73
N LYS A 175 -12.05 -16.73 0.22
CA LYS A 175 -12.28 -15.90 -0.98
C LYS A 175 -11.92 -14.44 -0.74
N THR A 176 -12.29 -13.90 0.42
CA THR A 176 -11.91 -12.53 0.81
C THR A 176 -10.38 -12.39 0.92
N GLU A 177 -9.70 -13.40 1.48
CA GLU A 177 -8.24 -13.48 1.51
C GLU A 177 -7.65 -13.50 0.09
N LEU A 178 -8.20 -14.29 -0.83
CA LEU A 178 -7.79 -14.38 -2.22
C LEU A 178 -7.92 -13.03 -2.96
N ASP A 179 -9.04 -12.33 -2.78
CA ASP A 179 -9.26 -11.00 -3.37
C ASP A 179 -8.19 -10.01 -2.89
N ARG A 180 -7.88 -10.02 -1.59
CA ARG A 180 -6.83 -9.17 -1.00
C ARG A 180 -5.44 -9.50 -1.54
N LEU A 181 -5.13 -10.78 -1.67
CA LEU A 181 -3.85 -11.24 -2.23
C LEU A 181 -3.72 -10.81 -3.71
N THR A 182 -4.80 -10.89 -4.47
CA THR A 182 -4.83 -10.47 -5.88
C THR A 182 -4.59 -8.97 -6.02
N GLN A 183 -5.25 -8.14 -5.20
CA GLN A 183 -4.98 -6.69 -5.16
C GLN A 183 -3.53 -6.39 -4.78
N THR A 184 -2.98 -7.12 -3.82
CA THR A 184 -1.57 -7.00 -3.40
C THR A 184 -0.63 -7.33 -4.56
N LEU A 185 -0.90 -8.41 -5.29
CA LEU A 185 -0.11 -8.82 -6.45
C LEU A 185 -0.11 -7.75 -7.55
N THR A 186 -1.26 -7.17 -7.87
CA THR A 186 -1.36 -6.07 -8.85
C THR A 186 -0.51 -4.87 -8.43
N ALA A 187 -0.62 -4.42 -7.19
CA ALA A 187 0.20 -3.31 -6.68
C ALA A 187 1.70 -3.62 -6.70
N GLN A 188 2.09 -4.86 -6.38
CA GLN A 188 3.49 -5.31 -6.47
C GLN A 188 4.01 -5.31 -7.92
N GLN A 189 3.19 -5.72 -8.88
CA GLN A 189 3.54 -5.72 -10.30
C GLN A 189 3.69 -4.29 -10.85
N GLU A 190 2.80 -3.37 -10.47
CA GLU A 190 2.91 -1.95 -10.81
C GLU A 190 4.21 -1.34 -10.24
N SER A 191 4.51 -1.62 -8.97
CA SER A 191 5.75 -1.21 -8.31
C SER A 191 6.99 -1.75 -9.04
N LEU A 192 7.00 -3.04 -9.38
CA LEU A 192 8.10 -3.67 -10.11
C LEU A 192 8.32 -3.01 -11.48
N ASN A 193 7.24 -2.72 -12.20
CA ASN A 193 7.33 -2.04 -13.50
C ASN A 193 7.87 -0.62 -13.35
N SER A 194 7.44 0.12 -12.33
CA SER A 194 7.98 1.45 -12.04
C SER A 194 9.48 1.41 -11.69
N GLN A 195 9.92 0.45 -10.88
CA GLN A 195 11.34 0.25 -10.55
C GLN A 195 12.18 -0.03 -11.81
N LYS A 196 11.67 -0.88 -12.72
CA LYS A 196 12.33 -1.16 -14.00
C LYS A 196 12.40 0.07 -14.89
N THR A 197 11.32 0.85 -14.99
CA THR A 197 11.28 2.10 -15.76
C THR A 197 12.28 3.12 -15.25
N GLN A 198 12.37 3.31 -13.93
CA GLN A 198 13.35 4.22 -13.33
C GLN A 198 14.79 3.77 -13.57
N LYS A 199 15.07 2.48 -13.43
CA LYS A 199 16.39 1.93 -13.76
C LYS A 199 16.72 2.19 -15.23
N GLN A 200 15.79 1.92 -16.13
CA GLN A 200 16.00 2.17 -17.56
C GLN A 200 16.25 3.66 -17.84
N LYS A 201 15.46 4.56 -17.22
CA LYS A 201 15.65 6.00 -17.34
C LYS A 201 17.03 6.44 -16.83
N LEU A 202 17.46 5.96 -15.67
CA LEU A 202 18.79 6.25 -15.16
C LEU A 202 19.88 5.82 -16.15
N LEU A 203 19.78 4.62 -16.70
CA LEU A 203 20.73 4.10 -17.69
C LEU A 203 20.72 4.93 -18.98
N THR A 204 19.55 5.38 -19.43
CA THR A 204 19.40 6.23 -20.61
C THR A 204 19.98 7.63 -20.37
N ASP A 205 19.68 8.25 -19.23
CA ASP A 205 20.15 9.60 -18.89
C ASP A 205 21.67 9.63 -18.64
N THR A 206 22.23 8.55 -18.09
CA THR A 206 23.65 8.47 -17.74
C THR A 206 24.51 7.83 -18.82
N GLN A 207 23.92 7.03 -19.72
CA GLN A 207 24.64 6.24 -20.72
C GLN A 207 25.76 5.36 -20.12
N ASN A 208 25.59 4.90 -18.87
CA ASN A 208 26.62 4.22 -18.06
C ASN A 208 27.88 5.06 -17.77
N ASP A 209 27.81 6.38 -17.92
CA ASP A 209 28.91 7.30 -17.64
C ASP A 209 28.79 7.91 -16.24
N GLU A 210 29.78 7.64 -15.39
CA GLU A 210 29.84 8.14 -14.01
C GLU A 210 29.94 9.67 -13.97
N SER A 211 30.66 10.30 -14.91
CA SER A 211 30.80 11.76 -14.95
C SER A 211 29.45 12.45 -15.21
N THR A 212 28.67 11.93 -16.16
CA THR A 212 27.31 12.36 -16.45
C THR A 212 26.39 12.14 -15.25
N TYR A 213 26.48 10.99 -14.58
CA TYR A 213 25.75 10.75 -13.34
C TYR A 213 26.08 11.79 -12.26
N GLN A 214 27.37 12.07 -12.00
CA GLN A 214 27.79 13.05 -11.00
C GLN A 214 27.29 14.46 -11.32
N ARG A 215 27.30 14.85 -12.60
CA ARG A 215 26.75 16.15 -13.05
C ARG A 215 25.25 16.26 -12.75
N LEU A 216 24.47 15.24 -13.12
CA LEU A 216 23.02 15.21 -12.87
C LEU A 216 22.71 15.16 -11.37
N LEU A 217 23.47 14.37 -10.61
CA LEU A 217 23.35 14.29 -9.15
C LEU A 217 23.67 15.64 -8.48
N GLN A 218 24.69 16.35 -8.94
CA GLN A 218 25.02 17.68 -8.42
C GLN A 218 23.92 18.69 -8.74
N GLN A 219 23.32 18.63 -9.93
CA GLN A 219 22.17 19.47 -10.30
C GLN A 219 20.98 19.22 -9.36
N ALA A 220 20.66 17.95 -9.09
CA ALA A 220 19.63 17.55 -8.14
C ALA A 220 19.94 18.06 -6.72
N ARG A 221 21.16 17.83 -6.22
CA ARG A 221 21.60 18.29 -4.89
C ARG A 221 21.52 19.80 -4.74
N THR A 222 21.91 20.55 -5.77
CA THR A 222 21.88 22.02 -5.76
C THR A 222 20.45 22.55 -5.63
N GLN A 223 19.51 22.01 -6.41
CA GLN A 223 18.11 22.42 -6.33
C GLN A 223 17.51 22.08 -4.95
N LEU A 224 17.73 20.86 -4.45
CA LEU A 224 17.22 20.43 -3.15
C LEU A 224 17.82 21.24 -2.00
N ALA A 225 19.11 21.59 -2.08
CA ALA A 225 19.74 22.48 -1.10
C ALA A 225 19.11 23.90 -1.14
N GLY A 226 18.77 24.39 -2.32
CA GLY A 226 18.01 25.63 -2.49
C GLY A 226 16.65 25.58 -1.79
N PHE A 227 15.88 24.50 -2.01
CA PHE A 227 14.57 24.30 -1.37
C PHE A 227 14.68 24.24 0.16
N LYS A 228 15.63 23.47 0.69
CA LYS A 228 15.86 23.37 2.14
C LYS A 228 16.27 24.71 2.74
N SER A 229 17.17 25.43 2.09
CA SER A 229 17.62 26.74 2.53
C SER A 229 16.46 27.72 2.59
N PHE A 230 15.58 27.71 1.57
CA PHE A 230 14.36 28.50 1.56
C PHE A 230 13.41 28.14 2.70
N VAL A 231 13.07 26.85 2.88
CA VAL A 231 12.17 26.39 3.95
C VAL A 231 12.72 26.75 5.34
N SER A 232 14.02 26.61 5.54
CA SER A 232 14.71 26.97 6.79
C SER A 232 14.68 28.48 7.05
N SER A 233 14.98 29.30 6.04
CA SER A 233 15.06 30.76 6.20
C SER A 233 13.70 31.39 6.52
N VAL A 234 12.61 30.81 6.03
CA VAL A 234 11.24 31.28 6.30
C VAL A 234 10.63 30.63 7.56
N GLY A 235 11.35 29.70 8.20
CA GLY A 235 10.87 29.02 9.41
C GLY A 235 9.61 28.17 9.20
N ALA A 236 9.45 27.58 8.00
CA ALA A 236 8.24 26.84 7.67
C ALA A 236 8.17 25.50 8.43
N GLY A 237 7.18 25.38 9.32
CA GLY A 237 6.82 24.15 10.01
C GLY A 237 5.52 23.52 9.51
N ILE A 238 5.24 22.31 9.99
CA ILE A 238 3.98 21.60 9.72
C ILE A 238 2.78 22.41 10.23
N ILE A 239 1.71 22.45 9.43
CA ILE A 239 0.44 23.11 9.75
C ILE A 239 -0.68 22.08 9.78
N SER A 240 -1.80 22.41 10.44
CA SER A 240 -2.97 21.54 10.46
C SER A 240 -3.51 21.28 9.06
N ALA A 241 -4.22 20.16 8.90
CA ALA A 241 -4.81 19.80 7.62
C ALA A 241 -5.70 20.93 7.08
N ASN A 242 -5.42 21.36 5.85
CA ASN A 242 -6.14 22.43 5.17
C ASN A 242 -6.15 23.78 5.92
N GLN A 243 -5.14 24.08 6.73
CA GLN A 243 -5.10 25.30 7.55
C GLN A 243 -5.19 26.61 6.73
N PHE A 244 -4.63 26.64 5.51
CA PHE A 244 -4.75 27.80 4.61
C PHE A 244 -6.00 27.78 3.73
N GLY A 245 -6.90 26.80 3.91
CA GLY A 245 -8.05 26.59 3.04
C GLY A 245 -7.66 26.11 1.63
N THR A 246 -8.58 26.25 0.69
CA THR A 246 -8.44 25.75 -0.70
C THR A 246 -8.21 26.85 -1.72
N GLY A 247 -7.99 28.10 -1.30
CA GLY A 247 -7.95 29.26 -2.19
C GLY A 247 -9.31 29.62 -2.79
N SER A 248 -9.36 30.76 -3.46
CA SER A 248 -10.57 31.39 -3.99
C SER A 248 -11.25 30.58 -5.09
N ASP A 249 -10.49 29.74 -5.79
CA ASP A 249 -10.97 28.88 -6.87
C ASP A 249 -11.00 27.39 -6.49
N GLY A 250 -10.76 27.07 -5.21
CA GLY A 250 -10.72 25.70 -4.70
C GLY A 250 -9.47 24.91 -5.06
N SER A 251 -8.49 25.50 -5.75
CA SER A 251 -7.35 24.80 -6.35
C SER A 251 -6.04 24.95 -5.59
N TYR A 252 -6.05 24.95 -4.25
CA TYR A 252 -4.83 25.11 -3.44
C TYR A 252 -4.43 23.87 -2.63
N TYR A 253 -3.11 23.66 -2.50
CA TYR A 253 -2.49 22.78 -1.51
C TYR A 253 -1.26 23.45 -0.90
N SER A 254 -1.01 23.17 0.38
CA SER A 254 0.24 23.56 1.04
C SER A 254 1.18 22.35 1.17
N GLN A 255 2.48 22.55 0.94
CA GLN A 255 3.47 21.51 1.23
C GLN A 255 3.63 21.25 2.74
N ARG A 256 3.16 22.19 3.57
CA ARG A 256 3.25 22.16 5.04
C ARG A 256 2.14 21.34 5.70
N ASP A 257 1.12 20.93 4.95
CA ASP A 257 -0.07 20.26 5.46
C ASP A 257 0.27 18.94 6.16
N ALA A 258 -0.17 18.77 7.41
CA ALA A 258 0.11 17.60 8.25
C ALA A 258 -0.24 16.25 7.60
N ARG A 259 -1.16 16.21 6.64
CA ARG A 259 -1.53 14.97 5.93
C ARG A 259 -0.38 14.37 5.13
N TRP A 260 0.59 15.17 4.70
CA TRP A 260 1.66 14.70 3.81
C TRP A 260 3.03 15.36 4.04
N ALA A 261 3.13 16.41 4.86
CA ALA A 261 4.38 17.14 5.11
C ALA A 261 5.58 16.21 5.45
N ASN A 262 5.35 15.15 6.23
CA ASN A 262 6.38 14.18 6.62
C ASN A 262 6.59 13.02 5.62
N GLN A 263 5.77 12.92 4.57
CA GLN A 263 5.89 11.87 3.59
C GLN A 263 7.19 12.03 2.79
N THR A 264 7.94 10.94 2.61
CA THR A 264 9.12 10.91 1.74
C THR A 264 8.73 10.96 0.26
N ILE A 265 9.59 11.55 -0.55
CA ILE A 265 9.36 11.74 -1.98
C ILE A 265 10.08 10.65 -2.78
N GLY A 266 9.35 9.85 -3.55
CA GLY A 266 9.89 8.75 -4.33
C GLY A 266 10.77 7.82 -3.49
N TYR A 267 11.96 7.49 -4.00
CA TYR A 267 12.98 6.73 -3.25
C TYR A 267 13.93 7.60 -2.43
N SER A 268 13.74 8.92 -2.43
CA SER A 268 14.56 9.85 -1.67
C SER A 268 14.22 9.84 -0.19
N SER A 269 15.21 10.15 0.67
CA SER A 269 14.99 10.36 2.11
C SER A 269 14.42 11.74 2.44
N GLU A 270 14.30 12.62 1.45
CA GLU A 270 13.67 13.94 1.59
C GLU A 270 12.14 13.85 1.72
N ASN A 271 11.56 14.81 2.43
CA ASN A 271 10.11 14.90 2.65
C ASN A 271 9.47 16.11 1.96
N ILE A 272 8.14 16.09 1.86
CA ILE A 272 7.36 17.14 1.19
C ILE A 272 7.52 18.51 1.89
N LEU A 273 7.62 18.55 3.23
CA LEU A 273 7.83 19.81 3.95
C LEU A 273 9.10 20.54 3.49
N ASN A 274 10.21 19.81 3.35
CA ASN A 274 11.53 20.40 3.15
C ASN A 274 11.83 20.71 1.68
N VAL A 275 11.28 19.93 0.74
CA VAL A 275 11.64 20.04 -0.69
C VAL A 275 10.45 19.91 -1.65
N GLY A 276 9.21 19.99 -1.15
CA GLY A 276 8.00 19.69 -1.92
C GLY A 276 7.33 20.87 -2.64
N CYS A 277 7.97 22.02 -2.79
CA CYS A 277 7.35 23.20 -3.42
C CYS A 277 6.90 22.93 -4.86
N LEU A 278 7.78 22.31 -5.66
CA LEU A 278 7.50 22.01 -7.06
C LEU A 278 6.41 20.94 -7.21
N LEU A 279 6.50 19.82 -6.49
CA LEU A 279 5.49 18.76 -6.58
C LEU A 279 4.12 19.25 -6.08
N THR A 280 4.09 20.14 -5.09
CA THR A 280 2.85 20.76 -4.60
C THR A 280 2.28 21.72 -5.63
N SER A 281 3.12 22.47 -6.32
CA SER A 281 2.72 23.33 -7.44
C SER A 281 2.11 22.53 -8.60
N VAL A 282 2.68 21.37 -8.92
CA VAL A 282 2.11 20.43 -9.90
C VAL A 282 0.76 19.87 -9.42
N ALA A 283 0.62 19.55 -8.13
CA ALA A 283 -0.65 19.09 -7.57
C ALA A 283 -1.74 20.19 -7.58
N ILE A 284 -1.37 21.45 -7.32
CA ILE A 284 -2.25 22.62 -7.46
C ILE A 284 -2.79 22.72 -8.89
N ILE A 285 -1.93 22.59 -9.90
CA ILE A 285 -2.35 22.58 -11.31
C ILE A 285 -3.24 21.37 -11.63
N GLY A 286 -2.92 20.19 -11.11
CA GLY A 286 -3.77 19.01 -11.26
C GLY A 286 -5.18 19.25 -10.73
N LYS A 287 -5.28 19.82 -9.52
CA LYS A 287 -6.55 20.21 -8.89
C LYS A 287 -7.31 21.23 -9.72
N LYS A 288 -6.61 22.26 -10.24
CA LYS A 288 -7.19 23.29 -11.11
C LYS A 288 -7.92 22.71 -12.31
N TYR A 289 -7.38 21.64 -12.88
CA TYR A 289 -7.91 21.00 -14.08
C TYR A 289 -8.74 19.74 -13.77
N GLY A 290 -9.26 19.63 -12.54
CA GLY A 290 -10.25 18.61 -12.16
C GLY A 290 -9.68 17.24 -11.81
N SER A 291 -8.36 17.13 -11.57
CA SER A 291 -7.76 15.93 -11.01
C SER A 291 -7.60 16.06 -9.50
N ASP A 292 -8.07 15.07 -8.74
CA ASP A 292 -7.88 15.00 -7.28
C ASP A 292 -6.47 14.58 -6.85
N VAL A 293 -5.46 14.82 -7.71
CA VAL A 293 -4.07 14.50 -7.40
C VAL A 293 -3.55 15.40 -6.27
N THR A 294 -3.18 14.78 -5.15
CA THR A 294 -2.62 15.49 -3.99
C THR A 294 -1.10 15.52 -4.05
N PRO A 295 -0.42 16.37 -3.23
CA PRO A 295 1.03 16.31 -3.07
C PRO A 295 1.51 14.91 -2.67
N SER A 296 0.73 14.19 -1.85
CA SER A 296 1.00 12.80 -1.49
C SER A 296 1.02 11.87 -2.70
N ASN A 297 0.05 12.01 -3.62
CA ASN A 297 0.00 11.18 -4.82
C ASN A 297 1.19 11.44 -5.75
N ILE A 298 1.55 12.72 -5.96
CA ILE A 298 2.72 13.08 -6.78
C ILE A 298 4.01 12.54 -6.14
N ALA A 299 4.16 12.65 -4.82
CA ALA A 299 5.34 12.15 -4.10
C ALA A 299 5.46 10.62 -4.14
N SER A 300 4.35 9.88 -4.20
CA SER A 300 4.34 8.41 -4.30
C SER A 300 4.61 7.89 -5.72
N ASP A 301 4.40 8.71 -6.75
CA ASP A 301 4.71 8.34 -8.14
C ASP A 301 6.21 8.45 -8.41
N THR A 302 6.92 7.37 -8.06
CA THR A 302 8.38 7.31 -8.12
C THR A 302 8.94 7.59 -9.54
N ASN A 303 8.18 7.35 -10.61
CA ASN A 303 8.60 7.64 -11.99
C ASN A 303 8.76 9.14 -12.27
N ARG A 304 8.21 10.01 -11.40
CA ARG A 304 8.36 11.47 -11.52
C ARG A 304 9.71 11.99 -11.05
N PHE A 305 10.50 11.17 -10.36
CA PHE A 305 11.75 11.60 -9.74
C PHE A 305 12.97 10.92 -10.36
N TRP A 306 14.10 11.60 -10.29
CA TRP A 306 15.35 11.13 -10.88
C TRP A 306 16.16 10.31 -9.87
N GLY A 307 16.40 9.04 -10.19
CA GLY A 307 17.18 8.14 -9.35
C GLY A 307 16.58 7.98 -7.94
N SER A 308 17.43 8.06 -6.92
CA SER A 308 17.01 8.09 -5.50
C SER A 308 16.86 9.51 -4.95
N THR A 309 16.72 10.53 -5.80
CA THR A 309 16.59 11.94 -5.39
C THR A 309 15.14 12.41 -5.42
N ALA A 310 14.83 13.54 -4.77
CA ALA A 310 13.53 14.21 -4.89
C ALA A 310 13.47 15.19 -6.09
N TYR A 311 14.47 15.16 -6.97
CA TYR A 311 14.51 15.99 -8.16
C TYR A 311 13.50 15.49 -9.18
N MET A 312 12.56 16.34 -9.60
CA MET A 312 11.55 15.96 -10.58
C MET A 312 12.15 15.87 -11.98
N ASN A 313 11.86 14.78 -12.68
CA ASN A 313 12.26 14.55 -14.05
C ASN A 313 11.74 15.67 -14.96
N LEU A 314 12.62 16.23 -15.80
CA LEU A 314 12.23 17.13 -16.88
C LEU A 314 12.13 16.33 -18.19
N PRO A 315 11.10 16.57 -19.03
CA PRO A 315 9.92 17.41 -18.77
C PRO A 315 9.06 16.83 -17.62
N TRP A 316 8.39 17.69 -16.85
CA TRP A 316 7.55 17.24 -15.75
C TRP A 316 6.39 16.37 -16.27
N THR A 317 6.15 15.24 -15.63
CA THR A 317 5.05 14.35 -16.01
C THR A 317 3.71 15.07 -15.93
N GLY A 318 2.90 14.93 -16.98
CA GLY A 318 1.58 15.54 -17.10
C GLY A 318 0.64 15.28 -15.91
N VAL A 319 -0.33 16.16 -15.75
CA VAL A 319 -1.42 16.06 -14.77
C VAL A 319 -2.73 16.46 -15.42
N ALA A 320 -3.84 15.85 -14.99
CA ALA A 320 -5.18 16.12 -15.51
C ALA A 320 -5.28 16.10 -17.05
N GLY A 321 -4.59 15.16 -17.71
CA GLY A 321 -4.58 15.03 -19.18
C GLY A 321 -3.79 16.11 -19.93
N ARG A 322 -3.09 17.01 -19.23
CA ARG A 322 -2.31 18.11 -19.83
C ARG A 322 -0.82 17.79 -19.85
N SER A 323 -0.12 18.37 -20.81
CA SER A 323 1.31 18.13 -21.03
C SER A 323 2.15 19.31 -20.56
N TYR A 324 3.34 19.02 -20.03
CA TYR A 324 4.31 20.04 -19.66
C TYR A 324 4.71 20.89 -20.86
N SER A 325 4.78 22.20 -20.66
CA SER A 325 5.28 23.16 -21.63
C SER A 325 6.18 24.18 -20.94
N SER A 326 7.45 24.23 -21.34
CA SER A 326 8.38 25.28 -20.91
C SER A 326 8.02 26.58 -21.61
N ILE A 327 8.03 27.69 -20.88
CA ILE A 327 7.76 29.03 -21.45
C ILE A 327 8.89 30.00 -21.05
N GLY A 328 8.94 31.17 -21.70
CA GLY A 328 9.84 32.24 -21.28
C GLY A 328 9.50 32.74 -19.88
N SER A 329 10.52 33.09 -19.09
CA SER A 329 10.34 33.70 -17.75
C SER A 329 10.02 35.20 -17.82
N ASP A 330 9.89 35.76 -19.04
CA ASP A 330 9.52 37.15 -19.25
C ASP A 330 8.02 37.40 -18.99
N SER A 331 7.70 38.65 -18.66
CA SER A 331 6.32 39.05 -18.31
C SER A 331 5.31 38.82 -19.44
N ASN A 332 5.72 38.91 -20.71
CA ASN A 332 4.80 38.75 -21.84
C ASN A 332 4.39 37.28 -21.99
N SER A 333 5.36 36.36 -21.98
CA SER A 333 5.11 34.92 -22.04
C SER A 333 4.20 34.45 -20.89
N ILE A 334 4.49 34.88 -19.66
CA ILE A 334 3.70 34.52 -18.49
C ILE A 334 2.28 35.09 -18.57
N THR A 335 2.13 36.38 -18.91
CA THR A 335 0.83 37.03 -19.00
C THR A 335 -0.04 36.42 -20.11
N GLN A 336 0.57 36.03 -21.24
CA GLN A 336 -0.13 35.36 -22.31
C GLN A 336 -0.75 34.03 -21.84
N GLU A 337 0.00 33.20 -21.11
CA GLU A 337 -0.52 31.93 -20.58
C GLU A 337 -1.63 32.16 -19.56
N LEU A 338 -1.45 33.11 -18.63
CA LEU A 338 -2.48 33.44 -17.63
C LEU A 338 -3.77 33.95 -18.30
N ASN A 339 -3.67 34.76 -19.35
CA ASN A 339 -4.81 35.24 -20.12
C ASN A 339 -5.53 34.11 -20.88
N ASN A 340 -4.81 33.06 -21.26
CA ASN A 340 -5.39 31.84 -21.84
C ASN A 340 -6.01 30.91 -20.79
N GLY A 341 -6.00 31.29 -19.50
CA GLY A 341 -6.50 30.46 -18.40
C GLY A 341 -5.53 29.36 -17.96
N ASN A 342 -4.27 29.44 -18.39
CA ASN A 342 -3.23 28.49 -18.02
C ASN A 342 -2.49 28.96 -16.77
N TYR A 343 -2.53 28.16 -15.70
CA TYR A 343 -1.72 28.42 -14.51
C TYR A 343 -0.24 28.23 -14.83
N VAL A 344 0.62 29.10 -14.28
CA VAL A 344 2.05 29.09 -14.57
C VAL A 344 2.82 28.78 -13.31
N ILE A 345 3.58 27.69 -13.31
CA ILE A 345 4.56 27.39 -12.27
C ILE A 345 5.80 28.24 -12.55
N VAL A 346 6.22 29.03 -11.56
CA VAL A 346 7.44 29.83 -11.65
C VAL A 346 8.41 29.46 -10.55
N GLY A 347 9.69 29.39 -10.91
CA GLY A 347 10.79 29.27 -9.96
C GLY A 347 11.26 30.65 -9.52
N VAL A 348 11.47 30.85 -8.22
CA VAL A 348 11.79 32.14 -7.60
C VAL A 348 13.01 32.03 -6.66
N GLY A 349 13.51 33.18 -6.18
CA GLY A 349 14.64 33.23 -5.27
C GLY A 349 15.97 32.95 -5.98
N GLY A 350 16.76 32.00 -5.48
CA GLY A 350 18.03 31.63 -6.09
C GLY A 350 17.85 30.92 -7.43
N CYS A 351 18.31 31.52 -8.54
CA CYS A 351 18.05 30.98 -9.89
C CYS A 351 18.91 29.77 -10.30
N ALA A 352 19.72 29.24 -9.40
CA ALA A 352 20.41 27.97 -9.64
C ALA A 352 19.38 26.85 -9.85
N SER A 353 19.55 26.06 -10.91
CA SER A 353 18.65 24.94 -11.26
C SER A 353 17.16 25.32 -11.35
N GLY A 354 16.86 26.53 -11.82
CA GLY A 354 15.50 27.00 -12.12
C GLY A 354 14.79 27.73 -10.98
N GLY A 355 15.31 27.73 -9.76
CA GLY A 355 14.71 28.42 -8.61
C GLY A 355 14.98 27.68 -7.29
N SER A 356 15.01 28.42 -6.18
CA SER A 356 15.11 27.88 -4.82
C SER A 356 13.74 27.67 -4.15
N HIS A 357 12.67 28.06 -4.83
CA HIS A 357 11.28 27.80 -4.44
C HIS A 357 10.41 27.85 -5.69
N PHE A 358 9.27 27.17 -5.67
CA PHE A 358 8.31 27.14 -6.77
C PHE A 358 6.92 27.52 -6.29
N VAL A 359 6.27 28.40 -7.05
CA VAL A 359 4.91 28.89 -6.79
C VAL A 359 4.08 28.85 -8.07
N VAL A 360 2.76 28.93 -7.93
CA VAL A 360 1.83 28.93 -9.07
C VAL A 360 1.21 30.30 -9.24
N LEU A 361 1.50 30.98 -10.35
CA LEU A 361 0.79 32.21 -10.73
C LEU A 361 -0.57 31.83 -11.30
N THR A 362 -1.62 32.52 -10.83
CA THR A 362 -3.02 32.18 -11.14
C THR A 362 -3.71 33.23 -12.00
N LYS A 363 -3.31 34.50 -11.88
CA LYS A 363 -3.77 35.60 -12.74
C LYS A 363 -2.84 36.81 -12.67
N LYS A 364 -2.92 37.67 -13.69
CA LYS A 364 -2.37 39.04 -13.65
C LYS A 364 -3.27 39.95 -12.80
N ASP A 365 -2.68 40.82 -12.00
CA ASP A 365 -3.39 41.86 -11.22
C ASP A 365 -2.65 43.20 -11.37
N GLY A 366 -3.06 43.99 -12.36
CA GLY A 366 -2.32 45.19 -12.77
C GLY A 366 -0.88 44.85 -13.16
N ASP A 367 0.09 45.51 -12.53
CA ASP A 367 1.51 45.26 -12.74
C ASP A 367 2.05 44.04 -11.97
N ASP A 368 1.22 43.41 -11.13
CA ASP A 368 1.59 42.26 -10.29
C ASP A 368 0.90 40.96 -10.77
N TYR A 369 1.08 39.89 -10.01
CA TYR A 369 0.42 38.60 -10.17
C TYR A 369 -0.20 38.16 -8.85
N ILE A 370 -1.30 37.40 -8.93
CA ILE A 370 -1.79 36.61 -7.80
C ILE A 370 -1.20 35.21 -7.91
N MET A 371 -0.81 34.66 -6.77
CA MET A 371 -0.18 33.34 -6.70
C MET A 371 -0.79 32.44 -5.63
N HIS A 372 -0.59 31.14 -5.85
CA HIS A 372 -0.70 30.08 -4.86
C HIS A 372 0.70 29.65 -4.47
N ASP A 373 1.08 29.93 -3.23
CA ASP A 373 2.38 29.57 -2.69
C ASP A 373 2.26 28.36 -1.76
N PRO A 374 2.95 27.24 -2.03
CA PRO A 374 2.95 26.06 -1.17
C PRO A 374 3.34 26.31 0.31
N ILE A 375 4.03 27.40 0.61
CA ILE A 375 4.51 27.78 1.95
C ILE A 375 3.66 28.87 2.61
N TYR A 376 3.33 29.93 1.86
CA TYR A 376 2.69 31.13 2.41
C TYR A 376 1.16 31.15 2.31
N GLY A 377 0.56 30.39 1.40
CA GLY A 377 -0.89 30.33 1.24
C GLY A 377 -1.39 30.63 -0.18
N PRO A 378 -2.71 30.51 -0.41
CA PRO A 378 -3.35 30.88 -1.66
C PRO A 378 -3.62 32.39 -1.78
N ASP A 379 -3.94 32.82 -3.00
CA ASP A 379 -4.45 34.16 -3.35
C ASP A 379 -3.65 35.37 -2.86
N ILE A 380 -2.32 35.22 -2.75
CA ILE A 380 -1.43 36.29 -2.31
C ILE A 380 -0.76 36.99 -3.50
N LYS A 381 -0.41 38.27 -3.32
CA LYS A 381 0.33 39.04 -4.32
C LYS A 381 1.75 38.50 -4.47
N PHE A 382 2.22 38.29 -5.69
CA PHE A 382 3.57 37.80 -5.95
C PHE A 382 4.63 38.75 -5.38
N SER A 383 4.47 40.05 -5.62
CA SER A 383 5.38 41.10 -5.11
C SER A 383 5.48 41.17 -3.58
N SER A 384 4.55 40.56 -2.84
CA SER A 384 4.59 40.56 -1.37
C SER A 384 5.70 39.68 -0.79
N HIS A 385 6.21 38.72 -1.57
CA HIS A 385 7.26 37.79 -1.14
C HIS A 385 8.40 37.62 -2.14
N TYR A 386 8.19 37.92 -3.42
CA TYR A 386 9.17 37.67 -4.48
C TYR A 386 9.31 38.87 -5.43
N SER A 387 10.52 39.10 -5.90
CA SER A 387 10.85 40.17 -6.84
C SER A 387 11.47 39.68 -8.15
N ASN A 388 11.65 38.36 -8.30
CA ASN A 388 12.33 37.77 -9.45
C ASN A 388 11.71 36.43 -9.85
N ILE A 389 11.78 36.13 -11.15
CA ILE A 389 11.37 34.86 -11.75
C ILE A 389 12.57 34.28 -12.49
N CYS A 390 12.97 33.07 -12.11
CA CYS A 390 14.14 32.37 -12.63
C CYS A 390 13.77 31.42 -13.78
N SER A 391 12.60 30.80 -13.70
CA SER A 391 12.08 29.87 -14.70
C SER A 391 10.55 29.91 -14.70
N ALA A 392 9.94 29.49 -15.81
CA ALA A 392 8.49 29.42 -15.94
C ALA A 392 8.08 28.23 -16.81
N ALA A 393 7.01 27.55 -16.41
CA ALA A 393 6.41 26.45 -17.16
C ALA A 393 4.91 26.35 -16.86
N THR A 394 4.17 25.73 -17.77
CA THR A 394 2.73 25.48 -17.62
C THR A 394 2.38 24.06 -18.05
N PHE A 395 1.11 23.68 -17.87
CA PHE A 395 0.53 22.45 -18.40
C PHE A 395 -0.62 22.83 -19.32
N LYS A 396 -0.50 22.51 -20.61
CA LYS A 396 -1.51 22.87 -21.62
C LYS A 396 -1.83 21.73 -22.58
#